data_AF-A0A0C2EEJ1-F1
#
_entry.id   AF-A0A0C2EEJ1-F1
#
_cell.length_a   1.000
_cell.length_b   1.000
_cell.length_c   1.000
_cell.angle_alpha   90.00
_cell.angle_beta   90.00
_cell.angle_gamma   90.00
#
_symmetry.space_group_name_H-M   'P 1'
#
loop_
_entity.id
_entity.type
_entity.pdbx_description
1 polymer ?
#
loop_
_entity_poly.entity_id
_entity_poly.type
_entity_poly.pdbx_seq_one_letter_code
_entity_poly.pdbx_strand_id
1 'polypeptide(L)'
;MFELLEKIMLTGMGAASMTQKKAEELLGEMKERFNVSEEEGKAFLEKMRKNAEDTQKKLEEMAQEEIRLAAQRVGVVTLEEFEKLQKKVQQMDKHLKELDKQVKELQK
;
A
#
# COMPACT_ATOMS: atom_id res chain seq x y z
N MET A 1 5.50 3.63 33.42
CA MET A 1 4.79 4.93 33.32
C MET A 1 4.97 5.57 31.94
N PHE A 2 6.18 5.53 31.37
CA PHE A 2 6.46 6.03 30.01
C PHE A 2 5.53 5.43 28.93
N GLU A 3 5.31 4.11 28.92
CA GLU A 3 4.42 3.46 27.94
C GLU A 3 2.94 3.91 28.00
N LEU A 4 2.45 4.33 29.18
CA LEU A 4 1.08 4.81 29.32
C LEU A 4 0.95 6.22 28.73
N LEU A 5 1.99 7.04 28.93
CA LEU A 5 2.09 8.35 28.32
C LEU A 5 2.20 8.25 26.80
N GLU A 6 3.03 7.31 26.34
CA GLU A 6 3.20 6.93 24.94
C GLU A 6 1.83 6.73 24.27
N LYS A 7 0.97 5.91 24.89
CA LYS A 7 -0.38 5.61 24.40
C LYS A 7 -1.33 6.80 24.44
N ILE A 8 -1.31 7.60 25.51
CA ILE A 8 -2.18 8.78 25.66
C ILE A 8 -1.82 9.84 24.62
N MET A 9 -0.54 10.11 24.41
CA MET A 9 -0.08 11.08 23.40
C MET A 9 -0.37 10.60 21.97
N LEU A 10 -0.16 9.31 21.68
CA LEU A 10 -0.52 8.70 20.39
C LEU A 10 -2.00 8.84 20.07
N THR A 11 -2.85 8.71 21.07
CA THR A 11 -4.31 8.82 20.91
C THR A 11 -4.75 10.28 20.82
N GLY A 12 -4.10 11.19 21.56
CA GLY A 12 -4.48 12.59 21.67
C GLY A 12 -4.12 13.46 20.46
N MET A 13 -2.99 13.19 19.77
CA MET A 13 -2.64 13.95 18.55
C MET A 13 -3.22 13.33 17.29
N GLY A 14 -3.46 12.01 17.29
CA GLY A 14 -3.75 11.27 16.07
C GLY A 14 -2.56 11.23 15.11
N ALA A 15 -2.47 10.19 14.30
CA ALA A 15 -1.35 9.98 13.37
C ALA A 15 -1.25 11.07 12.28
N ALA A 16 -2.36 11.74 11.95
CA ALA A 16 -2.44 12.68 10.83
C ALA A 16 -1.94 14.11 11.14
N SER A 17 -1.77 14.49 12.41
CA SER A 17 -1.37 15.86 12.80
C SER A 17 0.11 15.99 13.18
N MET A 18 0.87 14.89 13.07
CA MET A 18 2.27 14.83 13.45
C MET A 18 3.12 15.65 12.46
N THR A 19 3.67 16.76 12.94
CA THR A 19 4.61 17.61 12.18
C THR A 19 5.94 17.71 12.91
N GLN A 20 7.00 18.12 12.21
CA GLN A 20 8.33 18.27 12.81
C GLN A 20 8.32 19.21 14.03
N LYS A 21 7.56 20.31 13.94
CA LYS A 21 7.33 21.23 15.06
C LYS A 21 6.59 20.58 16.24
N LYS A 22 5.59 19.73 15.97
CA LYS A 22 4.85 19.00 17.01
C LYS A 22 5.73 17.94 17.69
N ALA A 23 6.61 17.30 16.92
CA ALA A 23 7.59 16.35 17.45
C ALA A 23 8.58 17.04 18.41
N GLU A 24 9.05 18.24 18.08
CA GLU A 24 9.91 19.04 18.96
C GLU A 24 9.18 19.49 20.24
N GLU A 25 7.94 19.95 20.13
CA GLU A 25 7.09 20.31 21.29
C GLU A 25 6.89 19.09 22.22
N LEU A 26 6.65 17.90 21.67
CA LEU A 26 6.51 16.67 22.45
C LEU A 26 7.78 16.29 23.20
N LEU A 27 8.96 16.41 22.56
CA LEU A 27 10.23 16.15 23.23
C LEU A 27 10.43 17.10 24.41
N GLY A 28 10.08 18.38 24.24
CA GLY A 28 10.10 19.37 25.31
C GLY A 28 9.18 18.98 26.47
N GLU A 29 7.93 18.63 26.17
CA GLU A 29 6.95 18.21 27.18
C GLU A 29 7.36 16.90 27.89
N MET A 30 7.95 15.94 27.18
CA MET A 30 8.47 14.70 27.76
C MET A 30 9.63 14.96 28.73
N LYS A 31 10.52 15.90 28.40
CA LYS A 31 11.63 16.28 29.26
C LYS A 31 11.15 17.03 30.50
N GLU A 32 10.27 18.01 30.35
CA GLU A 32 9.81 18.87 31.44
C GLU A 32 8.80 18.20 32.39
N ARG A 33 7.82 17.47 31.83
CA ARG A 33 6.70 16.92 32.63
C ARG A 33 6.95 15.50 33.09
N PHE A 34 7.81 14.76 32.39
CA PHE A 34 7.97 13.32 32.60
C PHE A 34 9.41 12.90 32.91
N ASN A 35 10.33 13.87 33.01
CA ASN A 35 11.74 13.66 33.33
C ASN A 35 12.40 12.59 32.44
N VAL A 36 11.94 12.54 31.18
CA VAL A 36 12.44 11.62 30.16
C VAL A 36 13.73 12.17 29.61
N SER A 37 14.72 11.29 29.42
CA SER A 37 15.98 11.68 28.81
C SER A 37 15.80 12.03 27.33
N GLU A 38 16.71 12.85 26.80
CA GLU A 38 16.66 13.22 25.38
C GLU A 38 16.84 12.00 24.45
N GLU A 39 17.58 10.98 24.91
CA GLU A 39 17.74 9.70 24.22
C GLU A 39 16.42 8.91 24.16
N GLU A 40 15.70 8.78 25.28
CA GLU A 40 14.43 8.06 25.33
C GLU A 40 13.34 8.75 24.49
N GLY A 41 13.30 10.09 24.51
CA GLY A 41 12.39 10.86 23.67
C GLY A 41 12.66 10.68 22.17
N LYS A 42 13.94 10.73 21.76
CA LYS A 42 14.34 10.48 20.36
C LYS A 42 14.03 9.04 19.93
N ALA A 43 14.31 8.07 20.78
CA ALA A 43 13.99 6.66 20.51
C ALA A 43 12.47 6.44 20.34
N PHE A 44 11.66 7.12 21.15
CA PHE A 44 10.20 7.07 21.02
C PHE A 44 9.72 7.65 19.69
N LEU A 45 10.18 8.85 19.31
CA LEU A 45 9.79 9.46 18.04
C LEU A 45 10.16 8.59 16.84
N GLU A 46 11.35 7.99 16.82
CA GLU A 46 11.77 7.09 15.74
C GLU A 46 10.89 5.83 15.66
N LYS A 47 10.60 5.21 16.81
CA LYS A 47 9.66 4.08 16.88
C LYS A 47 8.28 4.47 16.35
N MET A 48 7.84 5.70 16.66
CA MET A 48 6.56 6.22 16.21
C MET A 48 6.53 6.46 14.70
N ARG A 49 7.60 7.03 14.15
CA ARG A 49 7.76 7.27 12.71
C ARG A 49 7.76 5.96 11.93
N LYS A 50 8.52 4.98 12.39
CA LYS A 50 8.57 3.64 11.80
C LYS A 50 7.21 2.95 11.82
N ASN A 51 6.52 2.99 12.96
CA ASN A 51 5.17 2.43 13.06
C ASN A 51 4.19 3.12 12.12
N ALA A 52 4.27 4.44 11.97
CA ALA A 52 3.44 5.19 11.03
C ALA A 52 3.71 4.78 9.57
N GLU A 53 4.98 4.68 9.17
CA GLU A 53 5.38 4.22 7.84
C GLU A 53 4.89 2.79 7.55
N ASP A 54 5.04 1.86 8.51
CA ASP A 54 4.58 0.47 8.37
C ASP A 54 3.05 0.37 8.30
N THR A 55 2.34 1.15 9.12
CA THR A 55 0.87 1.22 9.09
C THR A 55 0.37 1.83 7.78
N GLN A 56 1.03 2.88 7.28
CA GLN A 56 0.68 3.50 6.00
C GLN A 56 0.80 2.50 4.85
N LYS A 57 1.91 1.77 4.76
CA LYS A 57 2.08 0.73 3.73
C LYS A 57 1.00 -0.34 3.77
N LYS A 58 0.69 -0.85 4.97
CA LYS A 58 -0.39 -1.84 5.13
C LYS A 58 -1.74 -1.29 4.71
N LEU A 59 -2.03 -0.03 5.03
CA LEU A 59 -3.28 0.62 4.61
C LEU A 59 -3.34 0.80 3.08
N GLU A 60 -2.22 1.18 2.45
CA GLU A 60 -2.11 1.27 1.00
C GLU A 60 -2.35 -0.09 0.33
N GLU A 61 -1.72 -1.16 0.82
CA GLU A 61 -1.92 -2.52 0.33
C GLU A 61 -3.38 -2.99 0.49
N MET A 62 -3.98 -2.76 1.66
CA MET A 62 -5.38 -3.10 1.90
C MET A 62 -6.33 -2.33 0.98
N ALA A 63 -6.07 -1.03 0.77
CA ALA A 63 -6.86 -0.21 -0.12
C ALA A 63 -6.75 -0.67 -1.58
N GLN A 64 -5.54 -0.99 -2.04
CA GLN A 64 -5.32 -1.55 -3.37
C GLN A 64 -6.06 -2.88 -3.56
N GLU A 65 -6.01 -3.77 -2.58
CA GLU A 65 -6.70 -5.06 -2.67
C GLU A 65 -8.22 -4.90 -2.65
N GLU A 66 -8.77 -4.02 -1.81
CA GLU A 66 -10.21 -3.73 -1.81
C GLU A 66 -10.68 -3.14 -3.15
N ILE A 67 -9.91 -2.22 -3.75
CA ILE A 67 -10.21 -1.69 -5.08
C ILE A 67 -10.19 -2.81 -6.13
N ARG A 68 -9.18 -3.69 -6.07
CA ARG A 68 -9.05 -4.84 -6.99
C ARG A 68 -10.24 -5.79 -6.87
N LEU A 69 -10.62 -6.15 -5.64
CA LEU A 69 -11.77 -6.99 -5.35
C LEU A 69 -13.08 -6.35 -5.80
N ALA A 70 -13.25 -5.04 -5.57
CA ALA A 70 -14.41 -4.31 -6.04
C ALA A 70 -14.51 -4.34 -7.56
N ALA A 71 -13.41 -4.05 -8.28
CA ALA A 71 -13.35 -4.11 -9.73
C ALA A 71 -13.74 -5.50 -10.27
N GLN A 72 -13.23 -6.58 -9.65
CA GLN A 72 -13.61 -7.95 -9.99
C GLN A 72 -15.11 -8.21 -9.80
N ARG A 73 -15.71 -7.73 -8.71
CA ARG A 73 -17.16 -7.92 -8.43
C ARG A 73 -18.06 -7.24 -9.46
N VAL A 74 -17.66 -6.08 -9.99
CA VAL A 74 -18.41 -5.39 -11.05
C VAL A 74 -17.99 -5.80 -12.47
N GLY A 75 -17.10 -6.79 -12.61
CA GLY A 75 -16.67 -7.33 -13.90
C GLY A 75 -15.70 -6.43 -14.67
N VAL A 76 -15.05 -5.48 -14.00
CA VAL A 76 -14.04 -4.60 -14.58
C VAL A 76 -12.68 -5.30 -14.49
N VAL A 77 -12.06 -5.54 -15.65
CA VAL A 77 -10.72 -6.11 -15.74
C VAL A 77 -9.67 -5.00 -15.79
N THR A 78 -8.45 -5.30 -15.34
CA THR A 78 -7.32 -4.39 -15.51
C THR A 78 -6.91 -4.27 -16.99
N LEU A 79 -6.23 -3.18 -17.35
CA LEU A 79 -5.70 -3.01 -18.71
C LEU A 79 -4.73 -4.13 -19.07
N GLU A 80 -3.88 -4.55 -18.12
CA GLU A 80 -2.92 -5.64 -18.33
C GLU A 80 -3.61 -6.97 -18.63
N GLU A 81 -4.67 -7.31 -17.89
CA GLU A 81 -5.47 -8.51 -18.14
C GLU A 81 -6.14 -8.46 -19.51
N PHE A 82 -6.67 -7.29 -19.90
CA PHE A 82 -7.28 -7.07 -21.21
C PHE A 82 -6.25 -7.22 -22.35
N GLU A 83 -5.09 -6.59 -22.24
CA GLU A 83 -4.02 -6.71 -23.24
C GLU A 83 -3.50 -8.14 -23.37
N LYS A 84 -3.40 -8.88 -22.24
CA LYS A 84 -3.03 -10.29 -22.25
C LYS A 84 -4.06 -11.14 -22.98
N LEU A 85 -5.36 -10.84 -22.81
CA LEU A 85 -6.42 -11.50 -23.57
C LEU A 85 -6.34 -11.15 -25.06
N GLN A 86 -6.14 -9.88 -25.40
CA GLN A 86 -6.01 -9.42 -26.78
C GLN A 86 -4.85 -10.11 -27.51
N LYS A 87 -3.68 -10.25 -26.87
CA LYS A 87 -2.53 -10.98 -27.43
C LYS A 87 -2.86 -12.45 -27.69
N LYS A 88 -3.56 -13.13 -26.77
CA LYS A 88 -4.00 -14.52 -26.97
C LYS A 88 -4.95 -14.64 -28.15
N VAL A 89 -5.93 -13.76 -28.27
CA VAL A 89 -6.87 -13.74 -29.40
C VAL A 89 -6.12 -13.58 -30.72
N GLN A 90 -5.18 -12.65 -30.81
CA GLN A 90 -4.36 -12.45 -32.01
C GLN A 90 -3.50 -13.67 -32.37
N GLN A 91 -2.98 -14.40 -31.38
CA GLN A 91 -2.23 -15.64 -31.62
C GLN A 91 -3.13 -16.75 -32.16
N MET A 92 -4.33 -16.90 -31.58
CA MET A 92 -5.32 -17.87 -32.04
C MET A 92 -5.76 -17.58 -33.47
N ASP A 93 -6.04 -16.31 -33.81
CA ASP A 93 -6.39 -15.90 -35.17
C ASP A 93 -5.29 -16.24 -36.19
N LYS A 94 -4.02 -16.07 -35.82
CA LYS A 94 -2.89 -16.46 -36.67
C LYS A 94 -2.85 -17.96 -36.88
N HIS A 95 -3.01 -18.75 -35.83
CA HIS A 95 -3.03 -20.21 -35.93
C HIS A 95 -4.20 -20.70 -36.79
N LEU A 96 -5.40 -20.15 -36.60
CA LEU A 96 -6.57 -20.50 -37.41
C LEU A 96 -6.35 -20.23 -38.90
N LYS A 97 -5.73 -19.09 -39.25
CA LYS A 97 -5.38 -18.78 -40.65
C LYS A 97 -4.37 -19.75 -41.24
N GLU A 98 -3.37 -20.15 -40.46
CA GLU A 98 -2.36 -21.12 -40.89
C GLU A 98 -3.00 -22.51 -41.12
N LEU A 99 -3.85 -22.94 -40.19
CA LEU A 99 -4.63 -24.18 -40.31
C LEU A 99 -5.55 -24.17 -41.54
N ASP A 100 -6.27 -23.08 -41.79
CA ASP A 100 -7.15 -22.94 -42.97
C ASP A 100 -6.35 -23.02 -44.28
N LYS A 101 -5.13 -22.47 -44.29
CA LYS A 101 -4.22 -22.58 -45.43
C LYS A 101 -3.75 -24.04 -45.65
N GLN A 102 -3.36 -24.72 -44.57
CA GLN A 102 -2.96 -26.14 -44.64
C GLN A 102 -4.09 -27.05 -45.11
N VAL A 103 -5.32 -26.83 -44.64
CA VAL A 103 -6.50 -27.59 -45.10
C VAL A 103 -6.76 -27.38 -46.59
N LYS A 104 -6.64 -26.13 -47.08
CA LYS A 104 -6.80 -25.81 -48.51
C LYS A 104 -5.70 -26.42 -49.38
N GLU A 105 -4.47 -26.54 -48.86
CA GLU A 105 -3.37 -27.20 -49.55
C GLU A 105 -3.54 -28.73 -49.61
N LEU A 106 -4.13 -29.36 -48.58
CA LEU A 106 -4.42 -30.79 -48.56
C LEU A 106 -5.63 -31.21 -49.41
N GLN A 107 -6.54 -30.27 -49.72
CA GLN A 107 -7.71 -30.50 -50.56
C GLN A 107 -7.43 -30.30 -52.07
N LYS A 108 -6.18 -29.95 -52.42
CA LYS A 108 -5.74 -29.68 -53.80
C LYS A 108 -4.98 -30.87 -54.36
#